data_AF-A0A7R9NGB8-F1
#
_entry.id   AF-A0A7R9NGB8-F1
#
_cell.length_a   1.000
_cell.length_b   1.000
_cell.length_c   1.000
_cell.angle_alpha   90.00
_cell.angle_beta   90.00
_cell.angle_gamma   90.00
#
_symmetry.space_group_name_H-M   'P 1'
#
loop_
_entity.id
_entity.type
_entity.pdbx_description
1 polymer ?
#
loop_
_entity_poly.entity_id
_entity_poly.type
_entity_poly.pdbx_seq_one_letter_code
_entity_poly.pdbx_strand_id
1 'polypeptide(L)'
;SFFKCTIFCDSPARSLTSYAVGGKTLMASLVSCFLLIFVLLFIGPLFACLPFATLSSIIVSALRGLVLQFRDVFYFWERSPTDGMLWISTLLAVVFLDIEHGLGVSFGVSIAILLWETLRPYSSLVGPLPDTEIFMDVKFYENVTKD
;
A
#
# COMPACT_ATOMS: atom_id res chain seq x y z
N SER A 1 12.51 -21.65 -11.01
CA SER A 1 13.40 -22.59 -10.31
C SER A 1 14.48 -23.18 -11.21
N PHE A 2 14.15 -23.76 -12.40
CA PHE A 2 15.11 -24.41 -13.31
C PHE A 2 16.40 -23.61 -13.67
N PHE A 3 16.34 -22.27 -13.73
CA PHE A 3 17.48 -21.41 -14.07
C PHE A 3 18.20 -20.76 -12.87
N LYS A 4 18.06 -21.32 -11.65
CA LYS A 4 18.62 -20.73 -10.41
C LYS A 4 18.16 -19.28 -10.12
N CYS A 5 16.96 -18.91 -10.58
CA CYS A 5 16.37 -17.61 -10.28
C CYS A 5 15.73 -17.59 -8.90
N THR A 6 15.91 -16.48 -8.17
CA THR A 6 15.16 -16.18 -6.95
C THR A 6 13.72 -15.81 -7.27
N ILE A 7 12.87 -15.76 -6.25
CA ILE A 7 11.50 -15.26 -6.37
C ILE A 7 11.57 -13.78 -6.78
N PHE A 8 10.81 -13.40 -7.79
CA PHE A 8 10.75 -12.04 -8.30
C PHE A 8 9.33 -11.50 -8.18
N CYS A 9 9.23 -10.21 -7.88
CA CYS A 9 7.99 -9.44 -7.89
C CYS A 9 8.23 -8.15 -8.70
N ASP A 10 7.17 -7.40 -8.99
CA ASP A 10 7.27 -6.14 -9.73
C ASP A 10 8.16 -5.11 -9.01
N SER A 11 8.83 -4.26 -9.80
CA SER A 11 9.62 -3.15 -9.27
C SER A 11 8.87 -1.83 -9.52
N PRO A 12 8.26 -1.22 -8.48
CA PRO A 12 7.46 -0.01 -8.65
C PRO A 12 8.29 1.14 -9.22
N ALA A 13 9.57 1.25 -8.82
CA ALA A 13 10.47 2.28 -9.32
C ALA A 13 10.68 2.17 -10.85
N ARG A 14 10.85 0.95 -11.38
CA ARG A 14 11.04 0.71 -12.82
C ARG A 14 9.76 0.88 -13.62
N SER A 15 8.63 0.44 -13.05
CA SER A 15 7.32 0.58 -13.67
C SER A 15 6.90 2.06 -13.76
N LEU A 16 7.13 2.84 -12.71
CA LEU A 16 6.86 4.28 -12.69
C LEU A 16 7.72 5.06 -13.70
N THR A 17 9.02 4.76 -13.79
CA THR A 17 9.89 5.43 -14.77
C THR A 17 9.53 5.04 -16.21
N SER A 18 9.22 3.77 -16.44
CA SER A 18 8.76 3.31 -17.77
C SER A 18 7.45 3.98 -18.17
N TYR A 19 6.52 4.12 -17.22
CA TYR A 19 5.27 4.84 -17.44
C TYR A 19 5.50 6.34 -17.70
N ALA A 20 6.37 7.00 -16.93
CA ALA A 20 6.70 8.42 -17.11
C ALA A 20 7.34 8.73 -18.48
N VAL A 21 8.10 7.79 -19.05
CA VAL A 21 8.70 7.90 -20.38
C VAL A 21 7.70 7.51 -21.51
N GLY A 22 6.45 7.17 -21.16
CA GLY A 22 5.41 6.82 -22.13
C GLY A 22 5.47 5.37 -22.63
N GLY A 23 6.17 4.48 -21.91
CA GLY A 23 6.23 3.05 -22.20
C GLY A 23 4.87 2.39 -21.99
N LYS A 24 4.22 2.00 -23.10
CA LYS A 24 2.88 1.37 -23.10
C LYS A 24 2.88 -0.10 -23.55
N THR A 25 4.03 -0.60 -24.01
CA THR A 25 4.13 -1.91 -24.66
C THR A 25 5.14 -2.82 -23.97
N LEU A 26 4.90 -4.14 -24.04
CA LEU A 26 5.81 -5.18 -23.51
C LEU A 26 7.18 -5.17 -24.21
N MET A 27 7.27 -4.55 -25.40
CA MET A 27 8.52 -4.41 -26.16
C MET A 27 9.59 -3.66 -25.34
N ALA A 28 9.20 -2.68 -24.51
CA ALA A 28 10.14 -1.97 -23.64
C ALA A 28 10.83 -2.91 -22.62
N SER A 29 10.08 -3.85 -22.05
CA SER A 29 10.61 -4.85 -21.13
C SER A 29 11.50 -5.88 -21.82
N LEU A 30 11.15 -6.29 -23.05
CA LEU A 30 11.98 -7.19 -23.85
C LEU A 30 13.34 -6.56 -24.18
N VAL A 31 13.35 -5.31 -24.65
CA VAL A 31 14.59 -4.58 -24.93
C VAL A 31 15.43 -4.44 -23.66
N SER A 32 14.80 -4.11 -22.53
CA SER A 32 15.48 -4.02 -21.23
C SER A 32 16.13 -5.34 -20.81
N CYS A 33 15.47 -6.48 -21.06
CA CYS A 33 16.02 -7.81 -20.77
C CYS A 33 17.26 -8.11 -21.62
N PHE A 34 17.19 -7.88 -22.94
CA PHE A 34 18.35 -8.06 -23.82
C PHE A 34 19.52 -7.17 -23.43
N LEU A 35 19.26 -5.91 -23.08
CA LEU A 35 20.30 -4.99 -22.60
C LEU A 35 20.93 -5.48 -21.29
N LEU A 36 20.14 -6.00 -20.35
CA LEU A 36 20.69 -6.57 -19.10
C LEU A 36 21.57 -7.79 -19.35
N ILE A 37 21.15 -8.70 -20.24
CA ILE A 37 21.98 -9.87 -20.62
C ILE A 37 23.31 -9.41 -21.22
N PHE A 38 23.28 -8.42 -22.12
CA PHE A 38 24.48 -7.87 -22.73
C PHE A 38 25.41 -7.23 -21.69
N VAL A 39 24.86 -6.41 -20.78
CA VAL A 39 25.63 -5.76 -19.72
C VAL A 39 26.26 -6.77 -18.78
N LEU A 40 25.54 -7.83 -18.40
CA LEU A 40 26.07 -8.88 -17.53
C LEU A 40 27.21 -9.66 -18.19
N LEU A 41 27.11 -9.97 -19.49
CA LEU A 41 28.12 -10.77 -20.19
C LEU A 41 29.42 -9.98 -20.47
N PHE A 42 29.30 -8.71 -20.86
CA PHE A 42 30.45 -7.89 -21.27
C PHE A 42 31.00 -7.00 -20.14
N ILE A 43 30.13 -6.37 -19.34
CA ILE A 43 30.50 -5.41 -18.29
C ILE A 43 30.52 -6.06 -16.89
N GLY A 44 30.04 -7.31 -16.76
CA GLY A 44 30.14 -8.12 -15.54
C GLY A 44 31.46 -8.00 -14.75
N PRO A 45 32.65 -8.12 -15.37
CA PRO A 45 33.92 -8.03 -14.63
C PRO A 45 34.20 -6.65 -14.03
N LEU A 46 33.66 -5.56 -14.60
CA LEU A 46 33.79 -4.22 -14.01
C LEU A 46 32.99 -4.11 -12.70
N PHE A 47 31.86 -4.80 -12.60
CA PHE A 47 31.02 -4.76 -11.39
C PHE A 47 31.64 -5.51 -10.20
N ALA A 48 32.65 -6.36 -10.41
CA ALA A 48 33.33 -7.06 -9.32
C ALA A 48 34.12 -6.11 -8.40
N CYS A 49 34.58 -4.97 -8.91
CA CYS A 49 35.30 -3.97 -8.12
C CYS A 49 34.37 -2.95 -7.43
N LEU A 50 33.03 -3.09 -7.52
CA LEU A 50 32.14 -2.12 -6.88
C LEU A 50 32.15 -2.26 -5.35
N PRO A 51 32.41 -1.17 -4.61
CA PRO A 51 32.39 -1.22 -3.16
C PRO A 51 30.95 -1.35 -2.63
N PHE A 52 30.77 -2.12 -1.55
CA PHE A 52 29.47 -2.31 -0.87
C PHE A 52 28.78 -0.99 -0.48
N ALA A 53 29.54 0.09 -0.28
CA ALA A 53 29.00 1.43 0.01
C ALA A 53 28.10 1.95 -1.13
N THR A 54 28.45 1.69 -2.39
CA THR A 54 27.64 2.13 -3.54
C THR A 54 26.33 1.35 -3.65
N LEU A 55 26.37 0.04 -3.39
CA LEU A 55 25.17 -0.81 -3.33
C LEU A 55 24.23 -0.37 -2.20
N SER A 56 24.77 -0.07 -1.01
CA SER A 56 23.95 0.41 0.10
C SER A 56 23.28 1.75 -0.22
N SER A 57 24.02 2.69 -0.83
CA SER A 57 23.49 3.99 -1.23
C SER A 57 22.31 3.87 -2.20
N ILE A 58 22.40 2.98 -3.20
CA ILE A 58 21.30 2.80 -4.16
C ILE A 58 20.07 2.17 -3.51
N ILE A 59 20.24 1.23 -2.57
CA ILE A 59 19.13 0.64 -1.81
C ILE A 59 18.43 1.71 -0.97
N VAL A 60 19.18 2.53 -0.22
CA VAL A 60 18.61 3.63 0.58
C VAL A 60 17.89 4.64 -0.32
N SER A 61 18.43 4.95 -1.49
CA SER A 61 17.78 5.85 -2.45
C SER A 61 16.45 5.31 -2.96
N ALA A 62 16.36 3.99 -3.21
CA ALA A 62 15.14 3.32 -3.66
C ALA A 62 14.07 3.27 -2.57
N LEU A 63 14.48 3.16 -1.30
CA LEU A 63 13.57 3.11 -0.15
C LEU A 63 13.04 4.49 0.28
N ARG A 64 13.57 5.61 -0.24
CA ARG A 64 13.10 6.96 0.14
C ARG A 64 11.59 7.14 -0.05
N GLY A 65 11.04 6.61 -1.14
CA GLY A 65 9.59 6.67 -1.39
C GLY A 65 8.76 5.92 -0.33
N LEU A 66 9.25 4.77 0.11
CA LEU A 66 8.61 3.97 1.16
C LEU A 66 8.67 4.69 2.53
N VAL A 67 9.82 5.29 2.85
CA VAL A 67 10.00 6.02 4.13
C VAL A 67 9.08 7.25 4.21
N LEU A 68 8.79 7.90 3.08
CA LEU A 68 7.86 9.04 3.07
C LEU A 68 6.44 8.64 3.50
N GLN A 69 6.04 7.39 3.32
CA GLN A 69 4.71 6.89 3.74
C GLN A 69 4.53 6.84 5.27
N PHE A 70 5.61 6.92 6.06
CA PHE A 70 5.49 7.07 7.52
C PHE A 70 4.77 8.35 7.92
N ARG A 71 4.73 9.37 7.05
CA ARG A 71 3.97 10.59 7.32
C ARG A 71 2.46 10.37 7.19
N ASP A 72 2.03 9.33 6.47
CA ASP A 72 0.62 9.03 6.24
C ASP A 72 -0.08 8.57 7.53
N VAL A 73 0.67 8.12 8.55
CA VAL A 73 0.13 7.77 9.89
C VAL A 73 -0.67 8.91 10.51
N PHE A 74 -0.10 10.12 10.45
CA PHE A 74 -0.75 11.30 11.00
C PHE A 74 -2.02 11.64 10.22
N TYR A 75 -1.98 11.44 8.90
CA TYR A 75 -3.15 11.63 8.04
C TYR A 75 -4.27 10.63 8.34
N PHE A 76 -3.95 9.34 8.53
CA PHE A 76 -4.94 8.33 8.89
C PHE A 76 -5.54 8.59 10.28
N TRP A 77 -4.72 9.01 11.25
CA TRP A 77 -5.19 9.31 12.60
C TRP A 77 -6.20 10.47 12.62
N GLU A 78 -6.04 11.47 11.75
CA GLU A 78 -6.96 12.61 11.64
C GLU A 78 -8.30 12.23 10.99
N ARG A 79 -8.31 11.22 10.10
CA ARG A 79 -9.51 10.78 9.39
C ARG A 79 -10.31 9.75 10.19
N SER A 80 -9.66 8.73 10.72
CA SER A 80 -10.26 7.60 11.41
C SER A 80 -9.25 7.01 12.41
N PRO A 81 -9.49 7.11 13.73
CA PRO A 81 -8.56 6.58 14.72
C PRO A 81 -8.38 5.06 14.59
N THR A 82 -9.38 4.35 14.09
CA THR A 82 -9.34 2.90 13.85
C THR A 82 -8.34 2.50 12.77
N ASP A 83 -8.25 3.25 11.67
CA ASP A 83 -7.30 2.95 10.58
C ASP A 83 -5.87 3.33 10.99
N GLY A 84 -5.71 4.40 11.77
CA GLY A 84 -4.43 4.75 12.39
C GLY A 84 -3.93 3.67 13.34
N MET A 85 -4.81 3.10 14.16
CA MET A 85 -4.49 1.96 15.04
C MET A 85 -4.09 0.71 14.24
N LEU A 86 -4.81 0.40 13.16
CA LEU A 86 -4.46 -0.71 12.27
C LEU A 86 -3.05 -0.51 11.72
N TRP A 87 -2.76 0.66 11.15
CA TRP A 87 -1.45 0.97 10.56
C TRP A 87 -0.30 0.82 11.57
N ILE A 88 -0.46 1.36 12.79
CA ILE A 88 0.59 1.24 13.82
C ILE A 88 0.76 -0.21 14.24
N SER A 89 -0.35 -0.95 14.41
CA SER A 89 -0.30 -2.36 14.79
C SER A 89 0.41 -3.23 13.75
N THR A 90 0.16 -2.99 12.45
CA THR A 90 0.81 -3.75 11.37
C THR A 90 2.29 -3.45 11.31
N LEU A 91 2.67 -2.18 11.47
CA LEU A 91 4.07 -1.77 11.51
C LEU A 91 4.80 -2.41 12.69
N LEU A 92 4.23 -2.32 13.89
CA LEU A 92 4.83 -2.91 15.09
C LEU A 92 4.97 -4.44 14.92
N ALA A 93 3.93 -5.10 14.42
CA ALA A 93 3.95 -6.54 14.22
C ALA A 93 5.08 -6.97 13.27
N VAL A 94 5.23 -6.31 12.12
CA VAL A 94 6.29 -6.66 11.15
C VAL A 94 7.69 -6.35 11.69
N VAL A 95 7.88 -5.25 12.43
CA VAL A 95 9.17 -4.87 13.00
C VAL A 95 9.63 -5.84 14.10
N PHE A 96 8.71 -6.36 14.91
CA PHE A 96 9.05 -7.24 16.04
C PHE A 96 8.99 -8.74 15.73
N LEU A 97 8.15 -9.19 14.78
CA LEU A 97 7.86 -10.62 14.54
C LEU A 97 8.32 -11.12 13.16
N ASP A 98 9.09 -10.31 12.42
CA ASP A 98 9.41 -10.50 11.00
C ASP A 98 8.19 -10.42 10.06
N ILE A 99 8.46 -10.34 8.76
CA ILE A 99 7.43 -10.10 7.74
C ILE A 99 6.43 -11.25 7.63
N GLU A 100 6.86 -12.50 7.85
CA GLU A 100 6.02 -13.69 7.72
C GLU A 100 4.93 -13.72 8.81
N HIS A 101 5.32 -13.58 10.08
CA HIS A 101 4.36 -13.58 11.19
C HIS A 101 3.63 -12.24 11.30
N GLY A 102 4.31 -11.12 11.04
CA GLY A 102 3.71 -9.78 11.07
C GLY A 102 2.55 -9.64 10.08
N LEU A 103 2.66 -10.23 8.89
CA LEU A 103 1.56 -10.28 7.91
C LEU A 103 0.36 -11.08 8.45
N GLY A 104 0.60 -12.21 9.11
CA GLY A 104 -0.47 -13.01 9.72
C GLY A 104 -1.21 -12.25 10.83
N VAL A 105 -0.48 -11.59 11.73
CA VAL A 105 -1.05 -10.82 12.85
C VAL A 105 -1.86 -9.63 12.33
N SER A 106 -1.31 -8.86 11.39
CA SER A 106 -1.99 -7.69 10.81
C SER A 106 -3.26 -8.06 10.06
N PHE A 107 -3.25 -9.17 9.34
CA PHE A 107 -4.45 -9.71 8.68
C PHE A 107 -5.55 -10.04 9.70
N GLY A 108 -5.19 -10.67 10.82
CA GLY A 108 -6.11 -10.94 11.92
C GLY A 108 -6.69 -9.67 12.54
N VAL A 109 -5.87 -8.65 12.77
CA VAL A 109 -6.31 -7.34 13.30
C VAL A 109 -7.28 -6.65 12.34
N SER A 110 -6.99 -6.68 11.03
CA SER A 110 -7.86 -6.11 9.99
C SER A 110 -9.26 -6.76 10.00
N ILE A 111 -9.32 -8.08 10.09
CA ILE A 111 -10.60 -8.81 10.20
C ILE A 111 -11.33 -8.45 11.49
N ALA A 112 -10.63 -8.35 12.63
CA ALA A 112 -11.25 -8.00 13.90
C ALA A 112 -11.89 -6.60 13.85
N ILE A 113 -11.23 -5.63 13.22
CA ILE A 113 -11.76 -4.28 13.01
C ILE A 113 -12.99 -4.30 12.11
N LEU A 114 -12.92 -5.01 10.97
CA LEU A 114 -14.06 -5.14 10.05
C LEU A 114 -15.29 -5.76 10.73
N LEU A 115 -15.07 -6.79 11.53
CA LEU A 115 -16.14 -7.40 12.34
C LEU A 115 -16.74 -6.38 13.30
N TRP A 116 -15.89 -5.64 14.03
CA TRP A 116 -16.34 -4.64 14.99
C TRP A 116 -17.18 -3.54 14.35
N GLU A 117 -16.79 -3.09 13.16
CA GLU A 117 -17.51 -2.08 12.40
C GLU A 117 -18.84 -2.61 11.89
N THR A 118 -18.87 -3.85 11.39
CA THR A 118 -20.10 -4.51 10.93
C THR A 118 -21.08 -4.76 12.09
N LEU A 119 -20.56 -5.06 13.28
CA LEU A 119 -21.34 -5.31 14.50
C LEU A 119 -21.92 -4.03 15.11
N ARG A 120 -21.47 -2.84 14.69
CA ARG A 120 -22.12 -1.55 14.98
C ARG A 120 -22.83 -1.03 13.72
N PRO A 121 -23.95 -1.65 13.28
CA PRO A 121 -24.73 -1.09 12.20
C PRO A 121 -25.18 0.32 12.58
N TYR A 122 -25.03 1.25 11.64
CA TYR A 122 -25.44 2.63 11.81
C TYR A 122 -26.97 2.71 12.01
N SER A 123 -27.33 2.73 13.28
CA SER A 123 -28.55 3.18 13.91
C SER A 123 -29.10 4.54 13.45
N SER A 124 -29.60 4.73 12.23
CA SER A 124 -30.42 5.93 11.97
C SER A 124 -31.91 5.65 12.01
N LEU A 125 -32.58 6.46 12.83
CA LEU A 125 -34.00 6.69 12.72
C LEU A 125 -34.21 7.55 11.47
N VAL A 126 -35.08 7.08 10.59
CA VAL A 126 -35.46 7.77 9.36
C VAL A 126 -36.92 8.21 9.52
N GLY A 127 -37.22 9.47 9.23
CA GLY A 127 -38.56 10.03 9.32
C GLY A 127 -39.05 10.61 7.99
N PRO A 128 -40.38 10.67 7.75
CA PRO A 128 -40.94 11.25 6.53
C PRO A 128 -40.81 12.79 6.56
N LEU A 129 -40.48 13.38 5.40
CA LEU A 129 -40.44 14.84 5.24
C LEU A 129 -41.85 15.35 4.87
N PRO A 130 -42.37 16.44 5.49
CA PRO A 130 -43.70 16.97 5.17
C PRO A 130 -43.81 17.36 3.68
N ASP A 131 -44.91 16.96 3.03
CA ASP A 131 -45.24 17.19 1.61
C ASP A 131 -44.42 16.39 0.56
N THR A 132 -43.64 15.36 0.94
CA THR A 132 -42.92 14.49 -0.03
C THR A 132 -42.86 13.01 0.39
N GLU A 133 -42.69 12.08 -0.55
CA GLU A 133 -42.49 10.63 -0.28
C GLU A 133 -41.05 10.27 0.15
N ILE A 134 -40.26 11.25 0.59
CA ILE A 134 -38.83 11.09 0.83
C ILE A 134 -38.59 10.87 2.32
N PHE A 135 -37.97 9.74 2.66
CA PHE A 135 -37.56 9.40 4.03
C PHE A 135 -36.11 9.83 4.24
N MET A 136 -35.86 10.66 5.25
CA MET A 136 -34.52 11.21 5.53
C MET A 136 -34.20 11.13 7.03
N ASP A 137 -32.90 11.12 7.38
CA ASP A 137 -32.43 10.95 8.75
C ASP A 137 -32.88 12.12 9.65
N VAL A 138 -33.53 11.82 10.78
CA VAL A 138 -34.12 12.82 11.70
C VAL A 138 -33.04 13.66 12.42
N LYS A 139 -31.76 13.27 12.37
CA LYS A 139 -30.65 14.01 13.01
C LYS A 139 -30.07 15.12 12.13
N PHE A 140 -30.25 15.07 10.82
CA PHE A 140 -29.68 16.06 9.89
C PHE A 140 -30.65 17.17 9.49
N TYR A 141 -31.97 16.96 9.64
CA TYR A 141 -32.98 17.94 9.27
C TYR A 141 -34.00 18.17 10.39
N GLU A 142 -34.04 19.40 10.91
CA GLU A 142 -34.90 19.85 12.03
C GLU A 142 -36.40 19.91 11.65
N ASN A 143 -36.74 19.82 10.36
CA ASN A 143 -38.10 19.86 9.83
C ASN A 143 -38.78 18.48 9.66
N VAL A 144 -38.17 17.43 10.19
CA VAL A 144 -38.76 16.07 10.15
C VAL A 144 -39.67 15.91 11.37
N THR A 145 -40.96 15.70 11.14
CA THR A 145 -41.96 15.48 12.19
C THR A 145 -41.66 14.16 12.90
N LYS A 146 -41.47 14.23 14.22
CA LYS A 146 -41.31 13.04 15.08
C LYS A 146 -42.69 12.58 15.52
N ASP A 147 -43.19 11.51 14.93
CA ASP A 147 -44.31 10.75 15.48
C ASP A 147 -43.86 9.84 16.64
#